data_AF-A0A6S6T3N2-F1
#
_entry.id   AF-A0A6S6T3N2-F1
#
_cell.length_a   1.000
_cell.length_b   1.000
_cell.length_c   1.000
_cell.angle_alpha   90.00
_cell.angle_beta   90.00
_cell.angle_gamma   90.00
#
_symmetry.space_group_name_H-M   'P 1'
#
loop_
_entity.id
_entity.type
_entity.pdbx_description
1 polymer ?
#
loop_
_entity_poly.entity_id
_entity_poly.type
_entity_poly.pdbx_seq_one_letter_code
_entity_poly.pdbx_strand_id
1 'polypeptide(L)'
;MTKTAFTMIELVFVIVVLGILATVAVPRLLVTRDDAIYSKARAEISAIQSGIETQKSKNILSGVRGYPSNLDDVNSTSTPSYNANDQLLFYKDDSSNSVLQTPVFSKIGFAGHWVKTADNIYTLYIENTKPVVFTYNNSTGRFVCDYDEDDCKEILR
;
A
#
# COMPACT_ATOMS: atom_id res chain seq x y z
N MET A 1 -14.43 6.87 54.47
CA MET A 1 -14.42 6.17 53.17
C MET A 1 -13.09 5.43 53.07
N THR A 2 -13.06 4.14 53.38
CA THR A 2 -11.81 3.34 53.42
C THR A 2 -11.48 2.88 52.01
N LYS A 3 -10.40 3.44 51.43
CA LYS A 3 -9.84 2.92 50.18
C LYS A 3 -9.22 1.55 50.47
N THR A 4 -9.70 0.52 49.79
CA THR A 4 -9.06 -0.79 49.75
C THR A 4 -7.77 -0.66 48.94
N ALA A 5 -6.63 -0.94 49.57
CA ALA A 5 -5.35 -1.06 48.90
C ALA A 5 -5.24 -2.45 48.26
N PHE A 6 -4.75 -2.50 47.02
CA PHE A 6 -4.48 -3.75 46.30
C PHE A 6 -3.41 -4.55 47.05
N THR A 7 -3.57 -5.87 47.14
CA THR A 7 -2.59 -6.70 47.85
C THR A 7 -1.32 -6.91 46.99
N MET A 8 -0.17 -7.06 47.64
CA MET A 8 1.08 -7.36 46.94
C MET A 8 0.99 -8.67 46.14
N ILE A 9 0.25 -9.67 46.65
CA ILE A 9 0.09 -10.96 45.98
C ILE A 9 -0.76 -10.86 44.70
N GLU A 10 -1.82 -10.04 44.68
CA GLU A 10 -2.61 -9.82 43.47
C GLU A 10 -1.76 -9.15 42.39
N LEU A 11 -0.91 -8.19 42.76
CA LEU A 11 0.00 -7.54 41.82
C LEU A 11 1.01 -8.53 41.23
N VAL A 12 1.60 -9.40 42.06
CA VAL A 12 2.54 -10.44 41.62
C VAL A 12 1.87 -11.44 40.69
N PHE A 13 0.64 -11.88 41.00
CA PHE A 13 -0.09 -12.81 40.13
C PHE A 13 -0.36 -12.19 38.75
N VAL A 14 -0.74 -10.91 38.69
CA VAL A 14 -1.01 -10.21 37.43
C VAL A 14 0.24 -10.14 36.55
N ILE A 15 1.40 -9.76 37.09
CA ILE A 15 2.63 -9.64 36.29
C ILE A 15 3.12 -11.00 35.78
N VAL A 16 2.94 -12.08 36.54
CA VAL A 16 3.31 -13.43 36.12
C VAL A 16 2.43 -13.89 34.96
N VAL A 17 1.11 -13.69 35.07
CA VAL A 17 0.18 -14.02 33.98
C VAL A 17 0.48 -13.20 32.73
N LEU A 18 0.72 -11.88 32.87
CA LEU A 18 1.11 -11.03 31.74
C LEU A 18 2.44 -11.46 31.11
N GLY A 19 3.41 -11.93 31.89
CA GLY A 19 4.68 -12.45 31.38
C GLY A 19 4.51 -13.70 30.51
N ILE A 20 3.67 -14.64 30.94
CA ILE A 20 3.37 -15.86 30.16
C ILE A 20 2.64 -15.49 28.86
N LEU A 21 1.62 -14.64 28.94
CA LEU A 21 0.85 -14.19 27.77
C LEU A 21 1.71 -13.43 26.76
N ALA A 22 2.62 -12.56 27.23
CA ALA A 22 3.51 -11.80 26.36
C ALA A 22 4.41 -12.72 25.53
N THR A 23 4.96 -13.78 26.14
CA THR A 23 5.88 -14.71 25.47
C THR A 23 5.20 -15.47 24.33
N VAL A 24 3.92 -15.84 24.50
CA VAL A 24 3.14 -16.56 23.48
C VAL A 24 2.62 -15.62 22.38
N ALA A 25 2.29 -14.37 22.72
CA ALA A 25 1.67 -13.42 21.79
C ALA A 25 2.66 -12.78 20.81
N VAL A 26 3.89 -12.47 21.25
CA VAL A 26 4.87 -11.70 20.44
C VAL A 26 5.19 -12.37 19.08
N PRO A 27 5.50 -13.69 19.00
CA PRO A 27 5.85 -14.32 17.73
C PRO A 27 4.73 -14.26 16.70
N ARG A 28 3.47 -14.36 17.13
CA ARG A 28 2.30 -14.33 16.25
C ARG A 28 2.10 -12.94 15.64
N LEU A 29 2.28 -11.88 16.43
CA LEU A 29 2.10 -10.51 15.96
C LEU A 29 3.06 -10.14 14.81
N LEU A 30 4.30 -10.62 14.84
CA LEU A 30 5.27 -10.32 13.78
C LEU A 30 4.86 -10.94 12.44
N VAL A 31 4.59 -12.25 12.42
CA VAL A 31 4.19 -12.95 11.19
C VAL A 31 2.88 -12.39 10.62
N THR A 32 1.90 -12.11 11.47
CA THR A 32 0.61 -11.56 11.00
C THR A 32 0.72 -10.18 10.37
N ARG A 33 1.75 -9.39 10.73
CA ARG A 33 1.96 -8.07 10.13
C ARG A 33 2.50 -8.18 8.72
N ASP A 34 3.44 -9.09 8.49
CA ASP A 34 4.01 -9.32 7.16
C ASP A 34 2.93 -9.86 6.21
N ASP A 35 2.18 -10.87 6.65
CA ASP A 35 1.06 -11.43 5.89
C ASP A 35 -0.02 -10.37 5.55
N ALA A 36 -0.30 -9.47 6.50
CA ALA A 36 -1.24 -8.37 6.29
C ALA A 36 -0.73 -7.38 5.23
N ILE A 37 0.57 -7.11 5.17
CA ILE A 37 1.17 -6.23 4.16
C ILE A 37 1.05 -6.86 2.77
N TYR A 38 1.39 -8.15 2.62
CA TYR A 38 1.24 -8.85 1.35
C TYR A 38 -0.23 -8.94 0.91
N SER A 39 -1.16 -9.20 1.84
CA SER A 39 -2.60 -9.20 1.55
C SER A 39 -3.11 -7.83 1.12
N LYS A 40 -2.68 -6.76 1.80
CA LYS A 40 -2.98 -5.37 1.41
C LYS A 40 -2.44 -5.05 0.03
N ALA A 41 -1.19 -5.41 -0.26
CA ALA A 41 -0.56 -5.20 -1.55
C ALA A 41 -1.35 -5.86 -2.69
N ARG A 42 -1.74 -7.13 -2.51
CA ARG A 42 -2.61 -7.86 -3.45
C ARG A 42 -3.93 -7.15 -3.72
N ALA A 43 -4.60 -6.72 -2.66
CA ALA A 43 -5.87 -6.00 -2.78
C ALA A 43 -5.71 -4.67 -3.52
N GLU A 44 -4.66 -3.90 -3.20
CA GLU A 44 -4.36 -2.62 -3.85
C GLU A 44 -4.03 -2.80 -5.33
N ILE A 45 -3.19 -3.78 -5.69
CA ILE A 45 -2.84 -4.07 -7.10
C ILE A 45 -4.08 -4.47 -7.89
N SER A 46 -4.93 -5.32 -7.33
CA SER A 46 -6.19 -5.73 -7.96
C SER A 46 -7.12 -4.54 -8.18
N ALA A 47 -7.21 -3.64 -7.18
CA ALA A 47 -7.99 -2.41 -7.28
C ALA A 47 -7.41 -1.45 -8.35
N ILE A 48 -6.09 -1.30 -8.42
CA ILE A 48 -5.42 -0.46 -9.43
C ILE A 48 -5.68 -1.01 -10.84
N GLN A 49 -5.49 -2.32 -11.06
CA GLN A 49 -5.73 -2.95 -12.36
C GLN A 49 -7.20 -2.83 -12.79
N SER A 50 -8.13 -3.07 -11.87
CA SER A 50 -9.57 -2.88 -12.11
C SER A 50 -9.91 -1.40 -12.41
N GLY A 51 -9.30 -0.48 -11.67
CA GLY A 51 -9.42 0.96 -11.88
C GLY A 51 -8.93 1.39 -13.26
N ILE A 52 -7.82 0.82 -13.74
CA ILE A 52 -7.27 1.11 -15.08
C ILE A 52 -8.24 0.67 -16.18
N GLU A 53 -8.82 -0.53 -16.09
CA GLU A 53 -9.80 -1.01 -17.08
C GLU A 53 -11.12 -0.22 -17.01
N THR A 54 -11.55 0.16 -15.81
CA THR A 54 -12.70 1.05 -15.62
C THR A 54 -12.44 2.41 -16.26
N GLN A 55 -11.24 2.97 -16.05
CA GLN A 55 -10.86 4.25 -16.62
C GLN A 55 -10.76 4.20 -18.15
N LYS A 56 -10.22 3.12 -18.72
CA LYS A 56 -10.27 2.88 -20.16
C LYS A 56 -11.70 2.87 -20.69
N SER A 57 -12.62 2.19 -19.99
CA SER A 57 -14.02 2.15 -20.38
C SER A 57 -14.64 3.55 -20.38
N LYS A 58 -14.34 4.38 -19.36
CA LYS A 58 -14.75 5.79 -19.33
C LYS A 58 -14.14 6.61 -20.47
N ASN A 59 -12.85 6.45 -20.74
CA ASN A 59 -12.15 7.14 -21.83
C ASN A 59 -12.87 6.87 -23.16
N ILE A 60 -13.17 5.60 -23.46
CA ILE A 60 -13.84 5.19 -24.69
C ILE A 60 -15.23 5.86 -24.81
N LEU A 61 -15.98 5.95 -23.72
CA LEU A 61 -17.29 6.64 -23.69
C LEU A 61 -17.17 8.15 -23.92
N SER A 62 -16.08 8.78 -23.49
CA SER A 62 -15.78 10.20 -23.73
C SER A 62 -15.17 10.49 -25.11
N GLY A 63 -14.96 9.47 -25.95
CA GLY A 63 -14.35 9.59 -27.27
C GLY A 63 -12.82 9.53 -27.28
N VAL A 64 -12.18 9.35 -26.13
CA VAL A 64 -10.74 9.14 -26.00
C VAL A 64 -10.44 7.65 -26.11
N ARG A 65 -9.62 7.25 -27.09
CA ARG A 65 -9.27 5.82 -27.27
C ARG A 65 -7.98 5.50 -26.52
N GLY A 66 -8.05 4.48 -25.66
CA GLY A 66 -6.88 3.91 -25.00
C GLY A 66 -6.94 3.99 -23.48
N TYR A 67 -5.88 3.49 -22.87
CA TYR A 67 -5.67 3.53 -21.43
C TYR A 67 -5.27 4.94 -20.97
N PRO A 68 -5.47 5.28 -19.68
CA PRO A 68 -5.00 6.56 -19.15
C PRO A 68 -3.49 6.72 -19.37
N SER A 69 -3.04 7.91 -19.79
CA SER A 69 -1.62 8.19 -20.00
C SER A 69 -0.79 8.10 -18.71
N ASN A 70 -1.38 8.57 -17.62
CA ASN A 70 -0.85 8.57 -16.25
C ASN A 70 -1.95 8.14 -15.27
N LEU A 71 -1.57 7.47 -14.19
CA LEU A 71 -2.50 6.95 -13.18
C LEU A 71 -2.85 7.96 -12.07
N ASP A 72 -2.10 9.05 -11.95
CA ASP A 72 -2.31 10.13 -10.99
C ASP A 72 -1.84 11.47 -11.57
N ASP A 73 -2.07 12.54 -10.81
CA ASP A 73 -1.63 13.90 -11.12
C ASP A 73 -0.29 14.25 -10.46
N VAL A 74 0.37 13.29 -9.80
CA VAL A 74 1.69 13.50 -9.21
C VAL A 74 2.67 13.78 -10.33
N ASN A 75 3.42 14.89 -10.21
CA ASN A 75 4.35 15.38 -11.23
C ASN A 75 3.67 15.90 -12.53
N SER A 76 2.39 16.31 -12.47
CA SER A 76 1.74 17.04 -13.57
C SER A 76 2.05 18.55 -13.58
N THR A 77 2.90 19.03 -12.65
CA THR A 77 3.31 20.45 -12.53
C THR A 77 4.79 20.62 -12.89
N SER A 78 5.23 21.86 -13.14
CA SER A 78 6.59 22.20 -13.59
C SER A 78 7.73 21.83 -12.62
N THR A 79 7.41 21.31 -11.44
CA THR A 79 8.38 20.81 -10.45
C THR A 79 8.11 19.34 -10.14
N PRO A 80 8.91 18.43 -10.73
CA PRO A 80 8.79 17.02 -10.43
C PRO A 80 9.04 16.68 -8.97
N SER A 81 8.05 16.03 -8.38
CA SER A 81 8.11 15.50 -7.02
C SER A 81 7.99 13.99 -7.12
N TYR A 82 9.11 13.33 -7.44
CA TYR A 82 9.25 11.89 -7.22
C TYR A 82 9.83 11.67 -5.83
N ASN A 83 9.64 10.46 -5.28
CA ASN A 83 10.17 10.10 -3.97
C ASN A 83 9.78 11.14 -2.90
N ALA A 84 8.48 11.47 -2.84
CA ALA A 84 7.92 12.38 -1.84
C ALA A 84 6.87 11.67 -0.99
N ASN A 85 6.67 12.20 0.22
CA ASN A 85 5.63 11.73 1.14
C ASN A 85 4.33 12.50 0.90
N ASP A 86 3.21 11.92 1.35
CA ASP A 86 1.88 12.53 1.37
C ASP A 86 1.32 12.91 -0.01
N GLN A 87 1.78 12.22 -1.06
CA GLN A 87 1.26 12.37 -2.41
C GLN A 87 0.04 11.48 -2.63
N LEU A 88 -0.91 11.95 -3.42
CA LEU A 88 -2.11 11.20 -3.80
C LEU A 88 -1.81 10.32 -5.01
N LEU A 89 -1.49 9.05 -4.76
CA LEU A 89 -1.20 8.07 -5.81
C LEU A 89 -2.48 7.43 -6.35
N PHE A 90 -2.46 7.07 -7.63
CA PHE A 90 -3.56 6.45 -8.38
C PHE A 90 -4.88 7.24 -8.34
N TYR A 91 -4.79 8.55 -8.11
CA TYR A 91 -5.91 9.45 -7.92
C TYR A 91 -5.68 10.74 -8.70
N LYS A 92 -6.76 11.27 -9.26
CA LYS A 92 -6.79 12.57 -9.92
C LYS A 92 -7.82 13.46 -9.24
N ASP A 93 -7.50 14.75 -9.11
CA ASP A 93 -8.40 15.70 -8.45
C ASP A 93 -9.63 15.99 -9.35
N ASP A 94 -9.51 15.72 -10.65
CA ASP A 94 -10.64 15.61 -11.55
C ASP A 94 -11.36 14.26 -11.36
N SER A 95 -12.46 14.30 -10.61
CA SER A 95 -13.37 13.19 -10.26
C SER A 95 -13.75 12.23 -11.39
N SER A 96 -13.61 12.63 -12.66
CA SER A 96 -13.97 11.82 -13.81
C SER A 96 -12.90 10.78 -14.19
N ASN A 97 -11.62 11.04 -13.86
CA ASN A 97 -10.48 10.30 -14.43
C ASN A 97 -9.62 9.52 -13.43
N SER A 98 -10.06 9.43 -12.17
CA SER A 98 -9.33 8.72 -11.11
C SER A 98 -9.42 7.21 -11.29
N VAL A 99 -8.27 6.55 -11.13
CA VAL A 99 -8.14 5.08 -11.16
C VAL A 99 -8.75 4.48 -9.91
N LEU A 100 -8.43 5.04 -8.74
CA LEU A 100 -9.03 4.67 -7.46
C LEU A 100 -10.04 5.73 -7.01
N GLN A 101 -11.10 5.29 -6.33
CA GLN A 101 -12.07 6.20 -5.70
C GLN A 101 -11.46 6.96 -4.52
N THR A 102 -10.55 6.32 -3.79
CA THR A 102 -9.81 6.89 -2.68
C THR A 102 -8.32 6.89 -3.00
N PRO A 103 -7.59 7.97 -2.70
CA PRO A 103 -6.16 8.04 -2.96
C PRO A 103 -5.38 7.10 -2.06
N VAL A 104 -4.26 6.60 -2.58
CA VAL A 104 -3.23 5.95 -1.76
C VAL A 104 -2.19 7.01 -1.41
N PHE A 105 -1.98 7.26 -0.12
CA PHE A 105 -1.00 8.24 0.33
C PHE A 105 0.42 7.65 0.28
N SER A 106 1.32 8.40 -0.35
CA SER A 106 2.72 7.96 -0.45
C SER A 106 3.46 8.07 0.89
N LYS A 107 4.28 7.06 1.20
CA LYS A 107 5.20 7.11 2.35
C LYS A 107 6.49 6.37 2.02
N ILE A 108 7.61 7.10 2.10
CA ILE A 108 8.92 6.57 1.72
C ILE A 108 9.48 5.70 2.84
N GLY A 109 9.99 4.52 2.47
CA GLY A 109 10.71 3.64 3.38
C GLY A 109 9.83 3.04 4.49
N PHE A 110 8.52 2.99 4.30
CA PHE A 110 7.58 2.45 5.28
C PHE A 110 6.80 1.27 4.70
N ALA A 111 6.83 0.15 5.41
CA ALA A 111 6.17 -1.08 5.01
C ALA A 111 4.67 -0.90 4.72
N GLY A 112 4.21 -1.48 3.61
CA GLY A 112 2.85 -1.38 3.10
C GLY A 112 2.50 -0.09 2.36
N HIS A 113 3.46 0.80 2.07
CA HIS A 113 3.19 2.06 1.38
C HIS A 113 3.83 2.12 0.00
N TRP A 114 3.15 2.86 -0.87
CA TRP A 114 3.58 3.13 -2.25
C TRP A 114 4.33 4.46 -2.34
N VAL A 115 5.20 4.56 -3.32
CA VAL A 115 5.91 5.81 -3.69
C VAL A 115 6.03 5.87 -5.20
N LYS A 116 5.77 7.03 -5.80
CA LYS A 116 6.09 7.26 -7.21
C LYS A 116 7.57 7.61 -7.34
N THR A 117 8.34 6.80 -8.04
CA THR A 117 9.80 6.95 -8.17
C THR A 117 10.22 7.52 -9.52
N ALA A 118 9.40 7.32 -10.55
CA ALA A 118 9.51 7.99 -11.85
C ALA A 118 8.13 8.04 -12.52
N ASP A 119 8.06 8.60 -13.74
CA ASP A 119 6.84 8.54 -14.53
C ASP A 119 6.46 7.08 -14.81
N ASN A 120 5.23 6.73 -14.46
CA ASN A 120 4.71 5.37 -14.60
C ASN A 120 5.48 4.28 -13.84
N ILE A 121 6.37 4.67 -12.91
CA ILE A 121 7.09 3.75 -12.03
C ILE A 121 6.70 4.02 -10.58
N TYR A 122 6.20 2.98 -9.94
CA TYR A 122 5.70 2.99 -8.57
C TYR A 122 6.43 1.93 -7.77
N THR A 123 6.88 2.26 -6.58
CA THR A 123 7.58 1.34 -5.69
C THR A 123 6.72 1.09 -4.47
N LEU A 124 6.46 -0.18 -4.19
CA LEU A 124 5.81 -0.65 -2.97
C LEU A 124 6.89 -1.13 -1.99
N TYR A 125 6.86 -0.65 -0.76
CA TYR A 125 7.73 -1.16 0.29
C TYR A 125 7.01 -2.30 1.02
N ILE A 126 7.46 -3.55 0.89
CA ILE A 126 6.91 -4.68 1.67
C ILE A 126 7.47 -4.65 3.09
N GLU A 127 8.75 -4.34 3.21
CA GLU A 127 9.42 -4.00 4.45
C GLU A 127 10.10 -2.64 4.28
N ASN A 128 10.54 -2.01 5.37
CA ASN A 128 11.23 -0.71 5.31
C ASN A 128 12.47 -0.70 4.40
N THR A 129 13.05 -1.88 4.12
CA THR A 129 14.24 -2.06 3.28
C THR A 129 14.00 -2.90 2.03
N LYS A 130 12.76 -3.34 1.75
CA LYS A 130 12.44 -4.21 0.62
C LYS A 130 11.48 -3.51 -0.35
N PRO A 131 12.00 -2.75 -1.33
CA PRO A 131 11.21 -2.13 -2.38
C PRO A 131 10.90 -3.15 -3.50
N VAL A 132 9.64 -3.19 -3.93
CA VAL A 132 9.20 -3.90 -5.13
C VAL A 132 8.74 -2.88 -6.15
N VAL A 133 9.31 -2.94 -7.35
CA VAL A 133 9.05 -1.94 -8.40
C VAL A 133 7.93 -2.41 -9.33
N PHE A 134 6.94 -1.55 -9.54
CA PHE A 134 5.85 -1.72 -10.47
C PHE A 134 5.95 -0.71 -11.61
N THR A 135 5.81 -1.19 -12.83
CA THR A 135 5.80 -0.38 -14.04
C THR A 135 4.40 -0.39 -14.67
N TYR A 136 3.90 0.80 -14.98
CA TYR A 136 2.70 0.99 -15.75
C TYR A 136 3.01 1.19 -17.24
N ASN A 137 2.40 0.37 -18.10
CA ASN A 137 2.46 0.53 -19.54
C ASN A 137 1.13 1.09 -20.06
N ASN A 138 1.14 2.35 -20.52
CA ASN A 138 -0.05 3.04 -21.03
C ASN A 138 -0.54 2.55 -22.41
N SER A 139 0.29 1.79 -23.15
CA SER A 139 -0.09 1.23 -24.44
C SER A 139 -0.88 -0.07 -24.26
N THR A 140 -0.49 -0.87 -23.25
CA THR A 140 -1.14 -2.16 -22.96
C THR A 140 -2.06 -2.12 -21.74
N GLY A 141 -2.06 -1.04 -20.97
CA GLY A 141 -2.79 -0.93 -19.70
C GLY A 141 -2.25 -1.79 -18.57
N ARG A 142 -1.07 -2.37 -18.73
CA ARG A 142 -0.54 -3.35 -17.76
C ARG A 142 0.15 -2.62 -16.61
N PHE A 143 -0.14 -3.05 -15.39
CA PHE A 143 0.54 -2.64 -14.17
C PHE A 143 1.18 -3.87 -13.55
N VAL A 144 2.50 -3.99 -13.70
CA VAL A 144 3.25 -5.23 -13.39
C VAL A 144 4.55 -4.94 -12.65
N CYS A 145 4.94 -5.84 -11.76
CA CYS A 145 6.28 -5.91 -11.20
C CYS A 145 7.12 -6.95 -11.97
N ASP A 146 8.43 -6.95 -11.74
CA ASP A 146 9.33 -7.95 -12.31
C ASP A 146 9.08 -9.33 -11.69
N TYR A 147 8.56 -10.27 -12.50
CA TYR A 147 8.20 -11.60 -12.02
C TYR A 147 9.42 -12.45 -11.65
N ASP A 148 10.65 -12.03 -11.95
CA ASP A 148 11.85 -12.73 -11.50
C ASP A 148 12.15 -12.47 -10.02
N GLU A 149 11.68 -11.35 -9.45
CA GLU A 149 11.82 -11.01 -8.03
C GLU A 149 10.90 -11.87 -7.15
N ASP A 150 11.45 -12.44 -6.08
CA ASP A 150 10.71 -13.35 -5.19
C ASP A 150 9.52 -12.67 -4.51
N ASP A 151 9.69 -11.40 -4.09
CA ASP A 151 8.61 -10.62 -3.47
C ASP A 151 7.48 -10.34 -4.48
N CYS A 152 7.80 -10.09 -5.75
CA CYS A 152 6.78 -9.91 -6.80
C CYS A 152 6.00 -11.21 -7.05
N LYS A 153 6.67 -12.37 -7.11
CA LYS A 153 6.00 -13.67 -7.21
C LYS A 153 5.07 -13.92 -6.04
N GLU A 154 5.54 -13.62 -4.83
CA GLU A 154 4.76 -13.83 -3.61
C GLU A 154 3.53 -12.93 -3.59
N ILE A 155 3.63 -11.67 -4.05
CA ILE A 155 2.47 -10.77 -4.18
C ILE A 155 1.49 -11.27 -5.25
N LEU A 156 1.97 -11.80 -6.37
CA LEU A 156 1.12 -12.22 -7.49
C LEU A 156 0.57 -13.65 -7.37
N ARG A 157 0.95 -14.37 -6.31
CA ARG A 157 0.42 -15.68 -5.95
C ARG A 157 -0.96 -15.59 -5.32
#